data_AF-I7F822-F1
#
_entry.id   AF-I7F822-F1
#
_cell.length_a   1.000
_cell.length_b   1.000
_cell.length_c   1.000
_cell.angle_alpha   90.00
_cell.angle_beta   90.00
_cell.angle_gamma   90.00
#
_symmetry.space_group_name_H-M   'P 1'
#
loop_
_entity.id
_entity.type
_entity.pdbx_description
1 polymer ?
#
loop_
_entity_poly.entity_id
_entity_poly.type
_entity_poly.pdbx_seq_one_letter_code
_entity_poly.pdbx_strand_id
1 'polypeptide(L)' 'MDFMFAQHPECPACGGRQTTKLVYGMPVDTDSWDPWLYPAGCCVMPQQWRCEVCDHEW' A
#
# COMPACT_ATOMS: atom_id res chain seq x y z
N MET A 1 11.52 10.29 4.17
CA MET A 1 10.36 9.43 3.85
C MET A 1 10.56 8.66 2.54
N ASP A 2 11.42 9.12 1.64
CA ASP A 2 11.71 8.50 0.34
C ASP A 2 12.42 7.13 0.39
N PHE A 3 13.16 6.85 1.47
CA PHE A 3 13.91 5.60 1.62
C PHE A 3 13.03 4.35 1.74
N MET A 4 11.78 4.50 2.18
CA MET A 4 10.83 3.39 2.32
C MET A 4 10.17 3.09 0.98
N PHE A 5 9.69 4.10 0.25
CA PHE A 5 9.16 3.94 -1.10
C PHE A 5 10.20 3.37 -2.09
N ALA A 6 11.49 3.67 -1.89
CA ALA A 6 12.57 3.08 -2.69
C ALA A 6 12.71 1.55 -2.50
N GLN A 7 12.19 0.98 -1.41
CA GLN A 7 12.18 -0.46 -1.15
C GLN A 7 10.88 -1.13 -1.63
N HIS A 8 9.90 -0.35 -2.05
CA HIS A 8 8.61 -0.86 -2.50
C HIS A 8 8.67 -1.24 -3.98
N PRO A 9 7.91 -2.26 -4.41
CA PRO A 9 7.86 -2.62 -5.82
C PRO A 9 7.28 -1.48 -6.65
N GLU A 10 7.76 -1.35 -7.89
CA GLU A 10 7.09 -0.50 -8.87
C GLU A 10 5.75 -1.10 -9.29
N CYS A 11 4.80 -0.24 -9.65
CA CYS A 11 3.50 -0.69 -10.11
C CYS A 11 3.64 -1.43 -11.45
N PRO A 12 3.16 -2.68 -11.54
CA PRO A 12 3.24 -3.45 -12.79
C PRO A 12 2.32 -2.90 -13.89
N ALA A 13 1.31 -2.09 -13.54
CA ALA A 13 0.37 -1.53 -14.49
C ALA A 13 0.84 -0.21 -15.12
N CYS A 14 1.52 0.66 -14.37
CA CYS A 14 1.88 2.01 -14.82
C CYS A 14 3.35 2.40 -14.63
N GLY A 15 4.16 1.57 -13.95
CA GLY A 15 5.56 1.88 -13.61
C GLY A 15 5.73 2.90 -12.48
N GLY A 16 4.64 3.29 -11.80
CA GLY A 16 4.67 4.22 -10.67
C GLY A 16 5.47 3.67 -9.49
N ARG A 17 6.26 4.54 -8.84
CA ARG A 17 7.10 4.19 -7.68
C ARG A 17 6.48 4.57 -6.33
N GLN A 18 5.31 5.20 -6.35
CA GLN A 18 4.57 5.53 -5.15
C GLN A 18 3.56 4.41 -4.90
N THR A 19 4.02 3.40 -4.16
CA THR A 19 3.24 2.20 -3.85
C THR A 19 3.17 2.01 -2.34
N THR A 20 2.02 1.59 -1.85
CA THR A 20 1.74 1.37 -0.43
C THR A 20 1.45 -0.09 -0.18
N LYS A 21 1.80 -0.56 1.00
CA LYS A 21 1.48 -1.92 1.43
C LYS A 21 0.05 -1.96 1.97
N LEU A 22 -0.73 -2.90 1.46
CA LEU A 22 -2.08 -3.16 1.94
C LEU A 22 -2.03 -3.86 3.31
N VAL A 23 -2.81 -3.35 4.26
CA VAL A 23 -2.97 -3.92 5.58
C VAL A 23 -4.43 -4.30 5.76
N TYR A 24 -4.65 -5.58 6.05
CA TYR A 24 -5.97 -6.15 6.31
C TYR A 24 -6.20 -6.36 7.80
N GLY A 25 -7.47 -6.42 8.17
CA GLY A 25 -7.92 -6.63 9.54
C GLY A 25 -8.63 -5.41 10.09
N MET A 26 -8.82 -5.36 11.40
CA MET A 26 -9.48 -4.24 12.06
C MET A 26 -8.43 -3.16 12.36
N PRO A 27 -8.42 -2.01 11.67
CA PRO A 27 -7.52 -0.93 12.02
C PRO A 27 -7.95 -0.32 13.36
N VAL A 28 -7.10 -0.42 14.38
CA VAL A 28 -7.39 0.13 15.72
C VAL A 28 -6.94 1.59 15.83
N ASP A 29 -6.01 2.04 14.98
CA ASP A 29 -5.55 3.41 14.90
C ASP A 29 -4.80 3.63 13.57
N THR A 30 -5.45 4.26 12.58
CA THR A 30 -4.81 4.59 11.30
C THR A 30 -3.97 5.86 11.35
N ASP A 31 -4.11 6.71 12.38
CA ASP A 31 -3.35 7.96 12.50
C ASP A 31 -1.89 7.71 12.89
N SER A 32 -1.64 6.59 13.60
CA SER A 32 -0.28 6.13 13.92
C SER A 32 0.38 5.33 12.80
N TRP A 33 -0.30 5.10 11.66
CA TRP A 33 0.25 4.28 10.58
C TRP A 33 1.30 5.06 9.81
N ASP A 34 2.35 4.34 9.42
CA ASP A 34 3.30 4.90 8.50
C ASP A 34 2.61 5.25 7.16
N PRO A 35 3.03 6.34 6.48
CA PRO A 35 2.37 6.87 5.29
C PRO A 35 2.41 5.94 4.06
N TRP A 36 3.11 4.82 4.16
CA TRP A 36 3.21 3.82 3.11
C TRP A 36 2.38 2.55 3.40
N LEU A 37 1.51 2.60 4.41
CA LEU A 37 0.51 1.58 4.71
C LEU A 37 -0.86 2.06 4.27
N TYR A 38 -1.66 1.16 3.68
CA TYR A 38 -3.01 1.46 3.23
C TYR A 38 -4.02 0.48 3.84
N PRO A 39 -5.10 0.95 4.48
CA PRO A 39 -6.12 0.08 5.06
C PRO A 39 -6.99 -0.54 3.97
N ALA A 40 -6.81 -1.83 3.72
CA ALA A 40 -7.55 -2.58 2.70
C ALA A 40 -8.86 -3.20 3.20
N GLY A 41 -9.25 -2.89 4.44
CA GLY A 41 -10.44 -3.39 5.10
C GLY A 41 -10.20 -4.65 5.92
N CYS A 42 -11.29 -5.26 6.42
CA CYS A 42 -11.21 -6.35 7.39
C CYS A 42 -10.91 -7.72 6.78
N CYS A 43 -11.33 -7.96 5.53
CA CYS A 43 -11.19 -9.25 4.89
C CYS A 43 -9.83 -9.38 4.21
N VAL A 44 -9.04 -10.39 4.60
CA VAL A 44 -7.74 -10.66 3.96
C VAL A 44 -7.96 -11.05 2.51
N MET A 45 -7.38 -10.26 1.61
CA MET A 45 -7.34 -10.52 0.17
C MET A 45 -5.88 -10.83 -0.24
N PRO A 46 -5.65 -11.49 -1.39
CA PRO A 46 -4.30 -11.88 -1.79
C PRO A 46 -3.43 -10.70 -2.22
N GLN A 47 -4.04 -9.55 -2.57
CA GLN A 47 -3.29 -8.35 -2.95
C GLN A 47 -2.52 -7.82 -1.75
N GLN A 48 -1.27 -7.43 -1.95
CA GLN A 48 -0.40 -6.90 -0.89
C GLN A 48 0.02 -5.46 -1.12
N TRP A 49 -0.13 -4.96 -2.35
CA TRP A 49 0.33 -3.65 -2.77
C TRP A 49 -0.79 -2.88 -3.45
N ARG A 50 -0.73 -1.56 -3.32
CA ARG A 50 -1.55 -0.60 -4.05
C ARG A 50 -0.66 0.46 -4.66
N CYS A 51 -0.99 0.90 -5.86
CA CYS A 51 -0.35 2.05 -6.48
C CYS A 51 -1.14 3.32 -6.22
N GLU A 52 -0.49 4.35 -5.67
CA GLU A 52 -1.12 5.65 -5.39
C GLU A 52 -1.27 6.54 -6.65
N VAL A 53 -0.75 6.09 -7.80
CA VAL A 53 -0.81 6.82 -9.07
C VAL A 53 -1.99 6.36 -9.93
N CYS A 54 -2.28 5.06 -9.95
CA CYS A 54 -3.31 4.47 -10.80
C CYS A 54 -4.31 3.57 -10.07
N ASP A 55 -4.23 3.49 -8.74
CA ASP A 55 -5.10 2.69 -7.87
C ASP A 55 -5.08 1.17 -8.16
N HIS A 56 -4.07 0.69 -8.87
CA HIS A 56 -3.92 -0.76 -9.13
C HIS A 56 -3.49 -1.50 -7.86
N GLU A 57 -4.12 -2.64 -7.58
CA GLU A 57 -3.83 -3.51 -6.42
C GLU A 57 -3.37 -4.89 -6.88
N TRP A 58 -2.28 -5.42 -6.30
CA TRP A 58 -1.69 -6.72 -6.66
C TRP A 58 -0.97 -7.41 -5.50
#